data_AF-A0A3M0CDQ2-F1
#
_entry.id   AF-A0A3M0CDQ2-F1
#
_cell.length_a   1.000
_cell.length_b   1.000
_cell.length_c   1.000
_cell.angle_alpha   90.00
_cell.angle_beta   90.00
_cell.angle_gamma   90.00
#
_symmetry.space_group_name_H-M   'P 1'
#
loop_
_entity.id
_entity.type
_entity.pdbx_description
1 polymer ?
#
loop_
_entity_poly.entity_id
_entity_poly.type
_entity_poly.pdbx_seq_one_letter_code
_entity_poly.pdbx_strand_id
1 'polypeptide(L)'
;MASLTGIVSGIAGRYAVALFEMAEAEKVLDTVAGDLDALGMLLGESVELRELVSSPLISRTEQSSAIVKVAAEAGFHTLTKNTLGVLAANRRLGYVKAVIRDFGRLLAHHRGEIAAEVTTARPLTKTQLADLTKKLKLAMGRDVAVEEQVDESLIGGIVVRVGSRMVDGSLRTKLDNLAIAMKGVQ
;
A
#
# COMPACT_ATOMS: atom_id res chain seq x y z
N MET A 1 4.17 -16.01 13.63
CA MET A 1 5.06 -16.47 12.54
C MET A 1 4.33 -16.99 11.29
N ALA A 2 3.63 -18.14 11.29
CA ALA A 2 3.12 -18.76 10.05
C ALA A 2 1.81 -18.17 9.46
N SER A 3 0.97 -17.48 10.26
CA SER A 3 -0.30 -16.92 9.77
C SER A 3 -0.13 -15.60 9.01
N LEU A 4 0.78 -14.73 9.46
CA LEU A 4 1.02 -13.40 8.88
C LEU A 4 1.75 -13.47 7.52
N THR A 5 2.62 -14.47 7.33
CA THR A 5 3.35 -14.70 6.07
C THR A 5 2.45 -15.15 4.91
N GLY A 6 1.22 -15.60 5.19
CA GLY A 6 0.22 -15.86 4.15
C GLY A 6 -0.47 -14.60 3.63
N ILE A 7 -0.44 -13.49 4.40
CA ILE A 7 -1.12 -12.23 4.08
C ILE A 7 -0.21 -11.32 3.24
N VAL A 8 1.10 -11.34 3.53
CA VAL A 8 2.12 -10.52 2.87
C VAL A 8 3.28 -11.40 2.40
N SER A 9 3.73 -11.19 1.18
CA SER A 9 4.73 -12.04 0.51
C SER A 9 5.97 -11.25 0.09
N GLY A 10 7.11 -11.93 0.01
CA GLY A 10 8.37 -11.37 -0.46
C GLY A 10 9.17 -10.61 0.60
N ILE A 11 10.13 -9.80 0.14
CA ILE A 11 11.08 -9.08 1.00
C ILE A 11 10.35 -8.01 1.82
N ALA A 12 9.44 -7.25 1.19
CA ALA A 12 8.67 -6.20 1.85
C ALA A 12 7.81 -6.76 3.00
N GLY A 13 7.09 -7.85 2.74
CA GLY A 13 6.26 -8.53 3.74
C GLY A 13 7.03 -8.95 4.99
N ARG A 14 8.28 -9.43 4.85
CA ARG A 14 9.11 -9.80 6.02
C ARG A 14 9.43 -8.61 6.93
N TYR A 15 9.71 -7.44 6.34
CA TYR A 15 9.93 -6.23 7.12
C TYR A 15 8.64 -5.69 7.71
N ALA A 16 7.53 -5.75 6.98
CA ALA A 16 6.21 -5.34 7.46
C ALA A 16 5.77 -6.19 8.66
N VAL A 17 5.94 -7.51 8.61
CA VAL A 17 5.64 -8.41 9.73
C VAL A 17 6.52 -8.10 10.94
N ALA A 18 7.84 -7.91 10.74
CA ALA A 18 8.74 -7.57 11.84
C ALA A 18 8.37 -6.24 12.51
N LEU A 19 8.03 -5.21 11.72
CA LEU A 19 7.56 -3.93 12.23
C LEU A 19 6.23 -4.08 12.98
N PHE A 20 5.30 -4.87 12.44
CA PHE A 20 4.01 -5.14 13.07
C PHE A 20 4.17 -5.84 14.43
N GLU A 21 4.97 -6.91 14.51
CA GLU A 21 5.23 -7.63 15.75
C GLU A 21 5.89 -6.73 16.80
N MET A 22 6.83 -5.86 16.40
CA MET A 22 7.47 -4.88 17.30
C MET A 22 6.48 -3.81 17.78
N ALA A 23 5.67 -3.27 16.87
CA ALA A 23 4.67 -2.24 17.19
C ALA A 23 3.54 -2.78 18.07
N GLU A 24 3.15 -4.05 17.89
CA GLU A 24 2.20 -4.76 18.75
C GLU A 24 2.76 -4.99 20.14
N ALA A 25 4.01 -5.46 20.25
CA ALA A 25 4.69 -5.68 21.52
C ALA A 25 4.82 -4.39 22.35
N GLU A 26 5.10 -3.26 21.70
CA GLU A 26 5.20 -1.94 22.34
C GLU A 26 3.84 -1.21 22.47
N LYS A 27 2.75 -1.77 21.92
CA LYS A 27 1.41 -1.17 21.88
C LYS A 27 1.37 0.22 21.22
N VAL A 28 2.21 0.44 20.22
CA VAL A 28 2.32 1.69 19.45
C VAL A 28 1.85 1.54 18.00
N LEU A 29 1.01 0.53 17.73
CA LEU A 29 0.48 0.23 16.39
C LEU A 29 -0.15 1.44 15.71
N ASP A 30 -0.99 2.21 16.43
CA ASP A 30 -1.68 3.37 15.85
C ASP A 30 -0.72 4.52 15.55
N THR A 31 0.30 4.74 16.39
CA THR A 31 1.34 5.74 16.18
C THR A 31 2.18 5.39 14.95
N VAL A 32 2.62 4.13 14.85
CA VAL A 32 3.41 3.65 13.70
C VAL A 32 2.59 3.67 12.42
N ALA A 33 1.29 3.35 12.48
CA ALA A 33 0.40 3.47 11.34
C ALA A 33 0.32 4.91 10.83
N GLY A 34 0.14 5.88 11.74
CA GLY A 34 0.12 7.31 11.39
C GLY A 34 1.45 7.78 10.78
N ASP A 35 2.58 7.35 11.33
CA ASP A 35 3.90 7.67 10.76
C ASP A 35 4.07 7.10 9.35
N LEU A 36 3.63 5.86 9.11
CA LEU A 36 3.74 5.20 7.81
C LEU A 36 2.82 5.84 6.77
N ASP A 37 1.62 6.28 7.17
CA ASP A 37 0.71 7.03 6.31
C ASP A 37 1.31 8.38 5.92
N ALA A 38 1.87 9.12 6.88
CA ALA A 38 2.57 10.38 6.63
C ALA A 38 3.77 10.18 5.69
N LEU A 39 4.57 9.13 5.92
CA LEU A 39 5.67 8.76 5.03
C LEU A 39 5.18 8.40 3.61
N GLY A 40 4.06 7.69 3.51
CA GLY A 40 3.41 7.36 2.24
C GLY A 40 3.03 8.61 1.46
N MET A 41 2.43 9.60 2.13
CA MET A 41 2.09 10.89 1.53
C MET A 41 3.32 11.65 1.05
N LEU A 42 4.37 11.75 1.87
CA LEU A 42 5.63 12.42 1.50
C LEU A 42 6.28 11.79 0.26
N LEU A 43 6.25 10.45 0.15
CA LEU A 43 6.75 9.71 -1.02
C LEU A 43 5.84 9.85 -2.26
N GLY A 44 4.58 10.21 -2.05
CA GLY A 44 3.59 10.52 -3.08
C GLY A 44 3.80 11.93 -3.67
N GLU A 45 4.05 12.91 -2.81
CA GLU A 45 4.18 14.33 -3.16
C GLU A 45 5.56 14.69 -3.72
N SER A 46 6.64 14.14 -3.15
CA SER A 46 8.00 14.48 -3.57
C SER A 46 8.57 13.45 -4.56
N VAL A 47 8.79 13.90 -5.80
CA VAL A 47 9.48 13.11 -6.84
C VAL A 47 10.95 12.89 -6.44
N GLU A 48 11.59 13.93 -5.88
CA GLU A 48 12.99 13.89 -5.43
C GLU A 48 13.21 12.84 -4.35
N LEU A 49 12.29 12.76 -3.36
CA LEU A 49 12.37 11.75 -2.31
C LEU A 49 12.20 10.34 -2.87
N ARG A 50 11.32 10.17 -3.86
CA ARG A 50 11.10 8.89 -4.52
C ARG A 50 12.34 8.44 -5.29
N GLU A 51 12.94 9.35 -6.05
CA GLU A 51 14.19 9.08 -6.77
C GLU A 51 15.34 8.77 -5.83
N LEU A 52 15.45 9.49 -4.70
CA LEU A 52 16.46 9.24 -3.68
C LEU A 52 16.35 7.82 -3.09
N VAL A 53 15.12 7.36 -2.87
CA VAL A 53 14.80 6.05 -2.29
C VAL A 53 14.98 4.91 -3.29
N SER A 54 14.75 5.15 -4.58
CA SER A 54 14.92 4.13 -5.64
C SER A 54 16.29 4.15 -6.32
N SER A 55 17.05 5.23 -6.21
CA SER A 55 18.30 5.40 -6.95
C SER A 55 19.41 4.50 -6.41
N PRO A 56 19.99 3.63 -7.23
CA PRO A 56 21.14 2.81 -6.84
C PRO A 56 22.46 3.60 -6.83
N LEU A 57 22.45 4.84 -7.32
CA LEU A 57 23.64 5.69 -7.48
C LEU A 57 24.02 6.43 -6.19
N ILE A 58 23.09 6.58 -5.25
CA ILE A 58 23.33 7.24 -3.97
C ILE A 58 23.92 6.24 -2.98
N SER A 59 24.91 6.65 -2.20
CA SER A 59 25.52 5.77 -1.20
C SER A 59 24.52 5.38 -0.11
N ARG A 60 24.68 4.19 0.49
CA ARG A 60 23.79 3.71 1.57
C ARG A 60 23.74 4.68 2.75
N THR A 61 24.87 5.30 3.05
CA THR A 61 25.07 6.27 4.13
C THR A 61 24.35 7.58 3.87
N GLU A 62 24.39 8.08 2.64
CA GLU A 62 23.65 9.30 2.26
C GLU A 62 22.14 9.04 2.26
N GLN A 63 21.72 7.89 1.72
CA GLN A 63 20.31 7.50 1.75
C GLN A 63 19.78 7.34 3.18
N SER A 64 20.52 6.67 4.07
CA SER A 64 20.07 6.52 5.45
C SER A 64 20.04 7.86 6.19
N SER A 65 21.05 8.72 6.00
CA SER A 65 21.11 10.05 6.60
C SER A 65 19.94 10.93 6.12
N ALA A 66 19.64 10.92 4.82
CA ALA A 66 18.50 11.65 4.27
C ALA A 66 17.17 11.14 4.83
N ILE A 67 16.94 9.82 4.82
CA ILE A 67 15.70 9.24 5.34
C ILE A 67 15.53 9.52 6.84
N VAL A 68 16.61 9.47 7.62
CA VAL A 68 16.57 9.72 9.06
C VAL A 68 16.30 11.19 9.34
N LYS A 69 16.84 12.12 8.54
CA LYS A 69 16.53 13.55 8.64
C LYS A 69 15.05 13.82 8.34
N VAL A 70 14.52 13.26 7.26
CA VAL A 70 13.09 13.38 6.91
C VAL A 70 12.23 12.81 8.03
N ALA A 71 12.58 11.65 8.57
CA ALA A 71 11.85 11.03 9.68
C ALA A 71 11.98 11.82 11.00
N ALA A 72 13.09 12.54 11.21
CA ALA A 72 13.28 13.39 12.38
C ALA A 72 12.47 14.69 12.27
N GLU A 73 12.47 15.33 11.10
CA GLU A 73 11.67 16.53 10.82
C GLU A 73 10.17 16.23 10.87
N ALA A 74 9.75 15.05 10.39
CA ALA A 74 8.36 14.61 10.46
C ALA A 74 7.93 14.12 11.86
N GLY A 75 8.86 14.02 12.82
CA GLY A 75 8.54 13.64 14.20
C GLY A 75 8.22 12.16 14.41
N PHE A 76 8.64 11.25 13.52
CA PHE A 76 8.27 9.84 13.58
C PHE A 76 8.79 9.13 14.83
N HIS A 77 8.07 8.08 15.24
CA HIS A 77 8.42 7.21 16.35
C HIS A 77 9.74 6.47 16.11
N THR A 78 10.39 6.06 17.20
CA THR A 78 11.70 5.39 17.19
C THR A 78 11.67 4.09 16.37
N LEU A 79 10.58 3.32 16.45
CA LEU A 79 10.40 2.10 15.65
C LEU A 79 10.37 2.38 14.14
N THR A 80 9.66 3.42 13.72
CA THR A 80 9.59 3.83 12.31
C THR A 80 10.96 4.27 11.81
N LYS A 81 11.69 5.06 12.61
CA LYS A 81 13.08 5.47 12.30
C LYS A 81 14.02 4.28 12.17
N ASN A 82 13.94 3.33 13.10
CA ASN A 82 14.77 2.14 13.10
C ASN A 82 14.51 1.26 11.89
N THR A 83 13.24 1.05 11.52
CA THR A 83 12.90 0.24 10.33
C THR A 83 13.37 0.89 9.04
N LEU A 84 13.22 2.21 8.90
CA LEU A 84 13.78 2.95 7.76
C LEU A 84 15.31 2.86 7.70
N GLY A 85 15.98 2.95 8.85
CA GLY A 85 17.43 2.76 8.96
C GLY A 85 17.86 1.36 8.53
N VAL A 86 17.14 0.31 8.95
CA VAL A 86 17.41 -1.07 8.55
C VAL A 86 17.15 -1.29 7.05
N LEU A 87 16.10 -0.70 6.48
CA LEU A 87 15.83 -0.75 5.04
C LEU A 87 16.94 -0.06 4.24
N ALA A 88 17.43 1.09 4.70
CA ALA A 88 18.55 1.81 4.11
C ALA A 88 19.85 1.01 4.17
N ALA A 89 20.18 0.47 5.34
CA ALA A 89 21.36 -0.37 5.55
C ALA A 89 21.39 -1.58 4.61
N ASN A 90 20.22 -2.15 4.31
CA ASN A 90 20.08 -3.32 3.44
C ASN A 90 19.93 -3.00 1.93
N ARG A 91 20.00 -1.73 1.49
CA ARG A 91 19.66 -1.33 0.09
C ARG A 91 18.25 -1.73 -0.33
N ARG A 92 17.31 -1.70 0.61
CA ARG A 92 15.91 -2.09 0.41
C ARG A 92 14.94 -0.91 0.53
N LEU A 93 15.45 0.31 0.49
CA LEU A 93 14.66 1.55 0.50
C LEU A 93 13.64 1.59 -0.64
N GLY A 94 13.96 1.09 -1.83
CA GLY A 94 13.00 0.99 -2.94
C GLY A 94 11.73 0.21 -2.62
N TYR A 95 11.74 -0.64 -1.59
CA TYR A 95 10.56 -1.40 -1.14
C TYR A 95 9.74 -0.69 -0.06
N VAL A 96 10.12 0.50 0.40
CA VAL A 96 9.42 1.23 1.49
C VAL A 96 7.93 1.37 1.21
N LYS A 97 7.54 1.71 -0.03
CA LYS A 97 6.11 1.79 -0.42
C LYS A 97 5.39 0.46 -0.24
N ALA A 98 6.04 -0.64 -0.63
CA ALA A 98 5.48 -1.97 -0.46
C ALA A 98 5.41 -2.36 1.03
N VAL A 99 6.39 -1.96 1.85
CA VAL A 99 6.36 -2.19 3.30
C VAL A 99 5.20 -1.44 3.97
N ILE A 100 5.00 -0.16 3.63
CA ILE A 100 3.88 0.66 4.13
C ILE A 100 2.55 -0.02 3.81
N ARG A 101 2.37 -0.42 2.54
CA ARG A 101 1.17 -1.14 2.10
C ARG A 101 0.96 -2.44 2.85
N ASP A 102 1.98 -3.28 2.90
CA ASP A 102 1.92 -4.59 3.53
C ASP A 102 1.62 -4.45 5.03
N PHE A 103 2.16 -3.43 5.72
CA PHE A 103 1.82 -3.11 7.11
C PHE A 103 0.35 -2.71 7.26
N GLY A 104 -0.18 -1.87 6.38
CA GLY A 104 -1.60 -1.50 6.38
C GLY A 104 -2.52 -2.72 6.24
N ARG A 105 -2.16 -3.69 5.39
CA ARG A 105 -2.90 -4.96 5.27
C ARG A 105 -2.87 -5.79 6.56
N LEU A 106 -1.73 -5.83 7.24
CA LEU A 106 -1.60 -6.53 8.53
C LEU A 106 -2.45 -5.83 9.61
N LEU A 107 -2.44 -4.50 9.66
CA LEU A 107 -3.23 -3.71 10.59
C LEU A 107 -4.74 -3.90 10.36
N ALA A 108 -5.19 -3.85 9.11
CA ALA A 108 -6.59 -4.10 8.75
C ALA A 108 -7.02 -5.50 9.19
N HIS A 109 -6.20 -6.52 8.92
CA HIS A 109 -6.48 -7.89 9.36
C HIS A 109 -6.56 -8.00 10.89
N HIS A 110 -5.66 -7.34 11.63
CA HIS A 110 -5.67 -7.30 13.09
C HIS A 110 -6.93 -6.63 13.64
N ARG A 111 -7.40 -5.55 13.00
CA ARG A 111 -8.66 -4.88 13.34
C ARG A 111 -9.92 -5.65 12.90
N GLY A 112 -9.76 -6.74 12.14
CA GLY A 112 -10.87 -7.51 11.58
C GLY A 112 -11.55 -6.82 10.40
N GLU A 113 -10.89 -5.83 9.79
CA GLU A 113 -11.30 -5.17 8.56
C GLU A 113 -10.84 -5.97 7.35
N ILE A 114 -11.63 -5.98 6.28
CA ILE A 114 -11.24 -6.62 5.03
C ILE A 114 -10.50 -5.58 4.17
N ALA A 115 -9.24 -5.84 3.83
CA ALA A 115 -8.52 -5.00 2.88
C ALA A 115 -9.12 -5.13 1.46
N ALA A 116 -9.49 -4.01 0.86
CA ALA A 116 -9.93 -3.90 -0.52
C ALA A 116 -8.94 -3.06 -1.32
N GLU A 117 -8.31 -3.67 -2.32
CA GLU A 117 -7.49 -2.95 -3.29
C GLU A 117 -8.41 -2.43 -4.41
N VAL A 118 -8.39 -1.11 -4.63
CA VAL A 118 -9.19 -0.45 -5.65
C VAL A 118 -8.24 0.15 -6.67
N THR A 119 -8.21 -0.43 -7.87
CA THR A 119 -7.44 0.09 -8.99
C THR A 119 -8.32 0.98 -9.88
N THR A 120 -7.93 2.23 -10.06
CA THR A 120 -8.66 3.22 -10.86
C THR A 120 -7.79 3.85 -11.93
N ALA A 121 -8.42 4.27 -13.03
CA ALA A 121 -7.75 5.02 -14.10
C ALA A 121 -7.36 6.45 -13.69
N ARG A 122 -8.06 7.00 -12.69
CA ARG A 122 -7.87 8.36 -12.17
C ARG A 122 -8.07 8.35 -10.66
N PRO A 123 -7.38 9.23 -9.93
CA PRO A 123 -7.59 9.36 -8.49
C PRO A 123 -9.06 9.65 -8.18
N LEU A 124 -9.59 8.91 -7.21
CA LEU A 124 -10.95 9.03 -6.73
C LEU A 124 -11.11 10.31 -5.89
N THR A 125 -12.26 10.95 -6.03
CA THR A 125 -12.63 12.04 -5.12
C THR A 125 -13.06 11.49 -3.76
N LYS A 126 -12.90 12.30 -2.68
CA LYS A 126 -13.28 11.89 -1.31
C LYS A 126 -14.73 11.40 -1.20
N THR A 127 -15.64 11.98 -1.99
CA THR A 127 -17.05 11.57 -2.06
C THR A 127 -17.21 10.18 -2.68
N GLN A 128 -16.50 9.90 -3.77
CA GLN A 128 -16.50 8.59 -4.42
C GLN A 128 -15.90 7.50 -3.53
N LEU A 129 -14.83 7.82 -2.78
CA LEU A 129 -14.20 6.89 -1.85
C LEU A 129 -15.12 6.54 -0.68
N ALA A 130 -15.84 7.53 -0.13
CA ALA A 130 -16.84 7.30 0.92
C ALA A 130 -18.01 6.43 0.42
N ASP A 131 -18.54 6.73 -0.76
CA ASP A 131 -19.63 5.94 -1.38
C ASP A 131 -19.20 4.51 -1.69
N LEU A 132 -17.97 4.33 -2.17
CA LEU A 132 -17.40 3.02 -2.45
C LEU A 132 -17.23 2.21 -1.16
N THR A 133 -16.68 2.81 -0.11
CA THR A 133 -16.52 2.18 1.21
C THR A 133 -17.87 1.74 1.77
N LYS A 134 -18.91 2.58 1.64
CA LYS A 134 -20.27 2.25 2.08
C LYS A 134 -20.86 1.08 1.31
N LYS A 135 -20.70 1.05 -0.02
CA LYS A 135 -21.16 -0.05 -0.88
C LYS A 135 -20.41 -1.35 -0.60
N LEU A 136 -19.09 -1.28 -0.39
CA LEU A 136 -18.28 -2.44 -0.05
C LEU A 136 -18.62 -2.99 1.34
N LYS A 137 -18.86 -2.11 2.32
CA LYS A 137 -19.36 -2.51 3.65
C LYS A 137 -20.70 -3.23 3.56
N LEU A 138 -21.62 -2.75 2.71
CA LEU A 138 -22.92 -3.40 2.48
C LEU A 138 -22.79 -4.76 1.79
N ALA A 139 -21.89 -4.88 0.81
CA ALA A 139 -21.68 -6.10 0.05
C ALA A 139 -20.91 -7.17 0.83
N MET A 140 -19.96 -6.77 1.68
CA MET A 140 -19.07 -7.68 2.42
C MET A 140 -19.50 -7.91 3.88
N GLY A 141 -20.39 -7.07 4.43
CA GLY A 141 -20.91 -7.19 5.79
C GLY A 141 -19.90 -6.89 6.90
N ARG A 142 -18.71 -6.39 6.57
CA ARG A 142 -17.61 -6.03 7.49
C ARG A 142 -17.03 -4.68 7.10
N ASP A 143 -16.33 -4.03 8.01
CA ASP A 143 -15.57 -2.82 7.70
C ASP A 143 -14.45 -3.13 6.71
N VAL A 144 -14.25 -2.20 5.76
CA VAL A 144 -13.37 -2.39 4.62
C VAL A 144 -12.33 -1.27 4.62
N ALA A 145 -11.05 -1.65 4.72
CA ALA A 145 -9.94 -0.75 4.53
C ALA A 145 -9.66 -0.65 3.02
N VAL A 146 -9.88 0.52 2.43
CA VAL A 146 -9.72 0.74 0.99
C VAL A 146 -8.30 1.24 0.70
N GLU A 147 -7.56 0.47 -0.08
CA GLU A 147 -6.27 0.88 -0.64
C GLU A 147 -6.48 1.31 -2.10
N GLU A 148 -6.19 2.57 -2.41
CA GLU A 148 -6.32 3.09 -3.78
C GLU A 148 -5.00 2.94 -4.55
N GLN A 149 -5.09 2.39 -5.76
CA GLN A 149 -3.99 2.33 -6.72
C GLN A 149 -4.44 2.96 -8.05
N VAL A 150 -3.64 3.89 -8.58
CA VAL A 150 -3.93 4.52 -9.87
C VAL A 150 -3.12 3.84 -10.96
N ASP A 151 -3.81 3.31 -11.97
CA ASP A 151 -3.20 2.70 -13.16
C ASP A 151 -3.79 3.34 -14.42
N GLU A 152 -2.99 4.18 -15.08
CA GLU A 152 -3.36 4.90 -16.30
C GLU A 152 -3.57 3.96 -17.52
N SER A 153 -3.13 2.70 -17.45
CA SER A 153 -3.40 1.71 -18.50
C SER A 153 -4.87 1.28 -18.53
N LEU A 154 -5.62 1.55 -17.46
CA LEU A 154 -7.08 1.47 -17.46
C LEU A 154 -7.62 2.67 -18.22
N ILE A 155 -8.20 2.43 -19.40
CA ILE A 155 -8.85 3.46 -20.22
C ILE A 155 -10.02 4.12 -19.44
N GLY A 156 -10.60 3.39 -18.49
CA GLY A 156 -11.57 3.89 -17.52
C GLY A 156 -12.25 2.76 -16.73
N GLY A 157 -13.00 3.14 -15.70
CA GLY A 157 -13.67 2.22 -14.77
C GLY A 157 -12.86 1.94 -13.51
N ILE A 158 -13.33 0.97 -12.72
CA ILE A 158 -12.73 0.59 -11.43
C ILE A 158 -12.55 -0.93 -11.39
N VAL A 159 -11.45 -1.39 -10.81
CA VAL A 159 -11.24 -2.80 -10.46
C VAL A 159 -11.12 -2.88 -8.95
N VAL A 160 -11.97 -3.65 -8.30
CA VAL A 160 -11.94 -3.82 -6.85
C VAL A 160 -11.60 -5.26 -6.52
N ARG A 161 -10.51 -5.47 -5.78
CA ARG A 161 -10.09 -6.78 -5.28
C ARG A 161 -10.26 -6.81 -3.76
N VAL A 162 -11.11 -7.72 -3.30
CA VAL A 162 -11.38 -7.95 -1.87
C VAL A 162 -11.03 -9.39 -1.54
N GLY A 163 -9.86 -9.61 -0.94
CA GLY A 163 -9.34 -10.95 -0.69
C GLY A 163 -9.22 -11.77 -1.99
N SER A 164 -10.03 -12.83 -2.11
CA SER A 164 -10.11 -13.70 -3.30
C SER A 164 -11.14 -13.28 -4.35
N ARG A 165 -11.99 -12.28 -4.05
CA ARG A 165 -13.02 -11.80 -4.96
C ARG A 165 -12.53 -10.57 -5.71
N MET A 166 -12.52 -10.64 -7.04
CA MET A 166 -12.26 -9.50 -7.91
C MET A 166 -13.57 -9.09 -8.59
N VAL A 167 -13.90 -7.81 -8.49
CA VAL A 167 -14.98 -7.16 -9.24
C VAL A 167 -14.31 -6.22 -10.22
N ASP A 168 -14.27 -6.62 -11.49
CA ASP A 168 -13.73 -5.81 -12.58
C ASP A 168 -14.86 -5.07 -13.29
N GLY A 169 -14.89 -3.74 -13.11
CA GLY A 169 -15.78 -2.82 -13.82
C GLY A 169 -15.07 -1.98 -14.88
N SER A 170 -13.86 -2.37 -15.30
CA SER A 170 -13.06 -1.61 -16.25
C SER A 170 -13.65 -1.62 -17.66
N LEU A 171 -13.52 -0.48 -18.35
CA LEU A 171 -13.93 -0.32 -19.75
C LEU A 171 -13.05 -1.16 -20.69
N ARG A 172 -11.79 -1.39 -20.30
CA ARG A 172 -10.87 -2.25 -21.04
C ARG A 172 -11.43 -3.67 -21.15
N THR A 173 -11.79 -4.29 -20.02
CA THR A 173 -12.35 -5.65 -20.01
C THR A 173 -13.67 -5.71 -20.79
N LYS A 174 -14.50 -4.66 -20.73
CA LYS A 174 -15.73 -4.60 -21.55
C LYS A 174 -15.45 -4.53 -23.06
N LEU A 175 -14.46 -3.75 -23.48
CA LEU A 175 -14.07 -3.65 -24.89
C LEU A 175 -13.39 -4.93 -25.37
N ASP A 176 -12.53 -5.55 -24.56
CA ASP A 176 -11.89 -6.83 -24.87
C ASP A 176 -12.95 -7.94 -25.01
N ASN A 177 -13.92 -8.01 -24.10
CA ASN A 177 -15.05 -8.93 -24.20
C ASN A 177 -15.88 -8.68 -25.47
N LEU A 178 -16.10 -7.42 -25.85
CA LEU A 178 -16.81 -7.08 -27.08
C LEU A 178 -16.00 -7.51 -28.32
N ALA A 179 -14.69 -7.26 -28.33
CA ALA A 179 -13.80 -7.66 -29.41
C ALA A 179 -13.71 -9.19 -29.56
N ILE A 180 -13.74 -9.93 -28.45
CA ILE A 180 -13.82 -11.40 -28.45
C ILE A 180 -15.16 -11.85 -29.03
N ALA A 181 -16.28 -11.26 -28.58
CA ALA A 181 -17.62 -11.58 -29.10
C ALA A 181 -17.74 -11.27 -30.61
N MET A 182 -17.06 -10.22 -31.11
CA MET A 182 -17.02 -9.88 -32.53
C MET A 182 -16.02 -10.73 -33.35
N LYS A 183 -15.03 -11.35 -32.71
CA LYS A 183 -14.04 -12.24 -33.36
C LYS A 183 -14.46 -13.72 -33.41
N GLY A 184 -15.56 -14.10 -32.77
CA GLY A 184 -15.94 -15.52 -32.70
C GLY A 184 -17.39 -15.76 -32.29
N VAL A 185 -18.32 -15.51 -33.21
CA VAL A 185 -19.35 -16.51 -33.53
C VAL A 185 -18.72 -17.42 -34.58
N GLN A 186 -18.19 -18.56 -34.14
CA GLN A 186 -18.07 -19.78 -34.94
C GLN A 186 -18.90 -20.85 -34.26
#